data_AF-A0A1E5PL68-F1
#
_entry.id   AF-A0A1E5PL68-F1
#
_cell.length_a   1.000
_cell.length_b   1.000
_cell.length_c   1.000
_cell.angle_alpha   90.00
_cell.angle_beta   90.00
_cell.angle_gamma   90.00
#
_symmetry.space_group_name_H-M   'P 1'
#
loop_
_entity.id
_entity.type
_entity.pdbx_description
1 polymer ?
#
loop_
_entity_poly.entity_id
_entity_poly.type
_entity_poly.pdbx_seq_one_letter_code
_entity_poly.pdbx_strand_id
1 'polypeptide(L)'
;MHGGDPEAQAPADGRGRILGTQVQIWTEFAPDAADLDRLAYPRLCVLADRAWTGATPWADFASRLHGHVPRVDALGVRRHPLTAPRTTAATPVRTAPCA
;
A
#
# COMPACT_ATOMS: atom_id res chain seq x y z
N MET A 1 -1.23 -0.26 -8.96
CA MET A 1 -1.30 0.63 -7.78
C MET A 1 -0.19 1.69 -7.75
N HIS A 2 0.98 1.50 -8.38
CA HIS A 2 2.04 2.54 -8.44
C HIS A 2 1.80 3.62 -9.51
N GLY A 3 0.79 3.53 -10.38
CA GLY A 3 0.61 4.46 -11.51
C GLY A 3 -0.08 5.81 -11.24
N GLY A 4 -0.48 6.10 -9.99
CA GLY A 4 -1.17 7.36 -9.67
C GLY A 4 -0.18 8.48 -9.34
N ASP A 5 0.07 9.39 -10.28
CA ASP A 5 0.80 10.64 -10.03
C ASP A 5 -0.19 11.76 -9.70
N PRO A 6 -0.17 12.32 -8.47
CA PRO A 6 -1.11 13.36 -8.06
C PRO A 6 -0.93 14.66 -8.85
N GLU A 7 0.28 15.03 -9.27
CA GLU A 7 0.52 16.23 -10.08
C GLU A 7 0.05 16.05 -11.54
N ALA A 8 0.12 14.82 -12.06
CA ALA A 8 -0.44 14.51 -13.37
C ALA A 8 -1.97 14.53 -13.36
N GLN A 9 -2.59 14.14 -12.24
CA GLN A 9 -4.04 14.04 -12.05
C GLN A 9 -4.70 15.35 -11.59
N ALA A 10 -3.93 16.33 -11.13
CA ALA A 10 -4.45 17.62 -10.71
C ALA A 10 -4.99 18.43 -11.91
N PRO A 11 -6.14 19.13 -11.75
CA PRO A 11 -6.60 20.10 -12.74
C PRO A 11 -5.57 21.24 -12.89
N ALA A 12 -5.62 21.95 -14.03
CA ALA A 12 -4.57 22.88 -14.44
C ALA A 12 -4.30 24.01 -13.43
N ASP A 13 -5.32 24.45 -12.71
CA ASP A 13 -5.28 25.46 -11.65
C ASP A 13 -4.78 24.92 -10.30
N GLY A 14 -4.74 23.60 -10.13
CA GLY A 14 -4.28 22.89 -8.94
C GLY A 14 -2.81 22.45 -8.97
N ARG A 15 -2.15 22.53 -10.14
CA ARG A 15 -0.73 22.16 -10.28
C ARG A 15 0.15 23.03 -9.38
N GLY A 16 1.07 22.40 -8.64
CA GLY A 16 1.94 23.09 -7.68
C GLY A 16 1.26 23.54 -6.37
N ARG A 17 -0.01 23.17 -6.13
CA ARG A 17 -0.71 23.37 -4.85
C ARG A 17 -0.78 22.10 -4.00
N ILE A 18 -0.19 21.01 -4.47
CA ILE A 18 -0.23 19.72 -3.78
C ILE A 18 0.75 19.76 -2.61
N LEU A 19 0.22 19.61 -1.39
CA LEU A 19 1.03 19.62 -0.17
C LEU A 19 1.73 18.29 0.08
N GLY A 20 1.18 17.19 -0.44
CA GLY A 20 1.73 15.85 -0.27
C GLY A 20 0.67 14.77 -0.43
N THR A 21 0.97 13.60 0.15
CA THR A 21 0.14 12.40 0.07
C THR A 21 -0.15 11.83 1.45
N GLN A 22 -1.30 11.19 1.61
CA GLN A 22 -1.71 10.52 2.85
C GLN A 22 -2.24 9.12 2.54
N VAL A 23 -2.05 8.19 3.47
CA VAL A 23 -2.71 6.87 3.45
C VAL A 23 -3.61 6.75 4.67
N GLN A 24 -4.81 6.26 4.41
CA GLN A 24 -5.79 5.93 5.42
C GLN A 24 -5.91 4.41 5.54
N ILE A 25 -5.87 3.91 6.77
CA ILE A 25 -6.15 2.52 7.09
C ILE A 25 -7.40 2.50 7.94
N TRP A 26 -8.44 1.87 7.40
CA TRP A 26 -9.71 1.67 8.09
C TRP A 26 -9.66 0.36 8.87
N THR A 27 -10.04 0.39 10.15
CA THR A 27 -9.75 -0.66 11.11
C THR A 27 -10.94 -1.52 11.46
N GLU A 28 -12.07 -1.38 10.77
CA GLU A 28 -13.31 -2.14 11.01
C GLU A 28 -13.07 -3.65 10.95
N PHE A 29 -12.10 -4.08 10.14
CA PHE A 29 -11.72 -5.48 9.97
C PHE A 29 -10.26 -5.77 10.36
N ALA A 30 -9.63 -4.90 11.16
CA ALA A 30 -8.26 -5.07 11.62
C ALA A 30 -8.20 -5.05 13.16
N PRO A 31 -8.64 -6.13 13.83
CA PRO A 31 -8.71 -6.20 15.29
C PRO A 31 -7.33 -6.23 15.98
N ASP A 32 -6.27 -6.60 15.27
CA ASP A 32 -4.92 -6.67 15.84
C ASP A 32 -3.86 -5.97 14.95
N ALA A 33 -2.66 -5.79 15.51
CA ALA A 33 -1.55 -5.15 14.82
C ALA A 33 -1.07 -5.96 13.60
N ALA A 34 -1.24 -7.28 13.60
CA ALA A 34 -0.84 -8.12 12.47
C ALA A 34 -1.75 -7.88 11.26
N ASP A 35 -3.04 -7.67 11.48
CA ASP A 35 -3.98 -7.27 10.44
C ASP A 35 -3.64 -5.88 9.88
N LEU A 36 -3.23 -4.94 10.73
CA LEU A 36 -2.76 -3.63 10.28
C LEU A 36 -1.51 -3.74 9.42
N ASP A 37 -0.51 -4.53 9.84
CA ASP A 37 0.71 -4.78 9.06
C ASP A 37 0.40 -5.38 7.69
N ARG A 38 -0.52 -6.35 7.65
CA ARG A 38 -0.94 -7.02 6.42
C ARG A 38 -1.68 -6.07 5.48
N LEU A 39 -2.46 -5.13 6.02
CA LEU A 39 -3.14 -4.10 5.24
C LEU A 39 -2.16 -3.02 4.77
N ALA A 40 -1.23 -2.59 5.61
CA ALA A 40 -0.28 -1.54 5.29
C ALA A 40 0.77 -2.04 4.28
N TYR A 41 1.42 -3.16 4.54
CA TYR A 41 2.58 -3.62 3.79
C TYR A 41 2.24 -4.74 2.80
N PRO A 42 2.79 -4.70 1.57
CA PRO A 42 3.84 -3.80 1.08
C PRO A 42 3.33 -2.49 0.43
N ARG A 43 2.03 -2.23 0.45
CA ARG A 43 1.41 -1.08 -0.25
C ARG A 43 1.91 0.27 0.27
N LEU A 44 2.21 0.38 1.55
CA LEU A 44 2.74 1.59 2.16
C LEU A 44 4.11 1.98 1.58
N CYS A 45 4.94 1.01 1.21
CA CYS A 45 6.22 1.26 0.54
C CYS A 45 6.04 1.91 -0.84
N VAL A 46 4.97 1.54 -1.56
CA VAL A 46 4.61 2.14 -2.85
C VAL A 46 4.26 3.62 -2.66
N LEU A 47 3.47 3.93 -1.63
CA LEU A 47 3.11 5.32 -1.32
C LEU A 47 4.33 6.13 -0.92
N ALA A 48 5.17 5.60 -0.03
CA ALA A 48 6.37 6.29 0.44
C ALA A 48 7.36 6.58 -0.71
N ASP A 49 7.56 5.63 -1.63
CA ASP A 49 8.39 5.86 -2.83
C ASP A 49 7.82 6.98 -3.70
N ARG A 50 6.50 7.01 -3.91
CA ARG A 50 5.85 8.06 -4.70
C ARG A 50 5.92 9.42 -4.04
N ALA A 51 5.70 9.49 -2.73
CA ALA A 51 5.74 10.72 -1.96
C ALA A 51 7.14 11.35 -1.92
N TRP A 52 8.19 10.52 -1.90
CA TRP A 52 9.57 10.98 -1.72
C TRP A 52 10.38 11.06 -3.01
N THR A 53 10.31 10.02 -3.86
CA THR A 53 11.09 9.92 -5.10
C THR A 53 10.36 10.55 -6.29
N GLY A 54 9.03 10.65 -6.23
CA GLY A 54 8.20 11.06 -7.34
C GLY A 54 7.92 9.93 -8.33
N ALA A 55 7.63 10.27 -9.59
CA ALA A 55 7.20 9.30 -10.58
C ALA A 55 8.36 8.49 -11.18
N THR A 56 8.41 7.20 -10.86
CA THR A 56 9.35 6.24 -11.49
C THR A 56 8.62 5.17 -12.31
N PRO A 57 9.31 4.51 -13.25
CA PRO A 57 8.81 3.27 -13.84
C PRO A 57 8.51 2.21 -12.77
N TRP A 58 7.50 1.38 -13.03
CA TRP A 58 7.12 0.30 -12.11
C TRP A 58 8.24 -0.73 -11.92
N ALA A 59 8.95 -1.08 -12.99
CA ALA A 59 10.03 -2.08 -12.94
C ALA A 59 11.14 -1.65 -11.96
N ASP A 60 11.51 -0.37 -11.99
CA ASP A 60 12.55 0.21 -11.12
C ASP A 60 12.11 0.18 -9.65
N PHE A 61 10.84 0.50 -9.38
CA PHE A 61 10.29 0.38 -8.03
C PHE A 61 10.19 -1.09 -7.57
N ALA A 62 9.70 -1.99 -8.43
CA ALA A 62 9.55 -3.40 -8.08
C ALA A 62 10.90 -4.05 -7.72
N SER A 63 11.96 -3.72 -8.46
CA SER A 63 13.34 -4.15 -8.14
C SER A 63 13.79 -3.65 -6.76
N ARG A 64 13.59 -2.36 -6.46
CA ARG A 64 13.91 -1.78 -5.14
C ARG A 64 13.07 -2.39 -4.02
N LEU A 65 11.79 -2.65 -4.26
CA LEU A 65 10.88 -3.27 -3.30
C LEU A 65 11.30 -4.70 -2.97
N HIS A 66 11.71 -5.51 -3.96
CA HIS A 66 12.25 -6.85 -3.72
C HIS A 66 13.47 -6.82 -2.80
N GLY A 67 14.38 -5.87 -2.98
CA GLY A 67 15.52 -5.68 -2.07
C GLY A 67 15.13 -5.10 -0.70
N HIS A 68 14.02 -4.38 -0.59
CA HIS A 68 13.56 -3.76 0.66
C HIS A 68 12.80 -4.74 1.56
N VAL A 69 12.07 -5.69 0.97
CA VAL A 69 11.24 -6.66 1.70
C VAL A 69 11.98 -7.39 2.83
N PRO A 70 13.21 -7.91 2.67
CA PRO A 70 13.93 -8.55 3.76
C PRO A 70 14.17 -7.62 4.97
N ARG A 71 14.27 -6.31 4.74
CA ARG A 71 14.41 -5.31 5.82
C ARG A 71 13.11 -5.12 6.57
N VAL A 72 11.98 -5.07 5.85
CA VAL A 72 10.64 -5.03 6.44
C VAL A 72 10.37 -6.29 7.26
N ASP A 73 10.75 -7.46 6.73
CA ASP A 73 10.60 -8.73 7.42
C ASP A 73 11.47 -8.79 8.70
N ALA A 74 12.69 -8.24 8.66
CA ALA A 74 13.57 -8.14 9.82
C ALA A 74 13.05 -7.21 10.94
N LEU A 75 12.15 -6.27 10.61
CA LEU A 75 11.46 -5.43 11.59
C LEU A 75 10.26 -6.15 12.24
N GLY A 76 9.99 -7.41 11.88
CA GLY A 76 8.89 -8.19 12.43
C GLY A 76 7.51 -7.87 11.84
N VAL A 77 7.46 -7.11 10.74
CA VAL A 77 6.20 -6.69 10.10
C VAL A 77 5.52 -7.87 9.41
N ARG A 78 4.26 -8.14 9.78
CA ARG A 78 3.45 -9.21 9.18
C ARG A 78 2.78 -8.77 7.87
N ARG A 79 3.59 -8.48 6.86
CA ARG A 79 3.12 -7.99 5.56
C ARG A 79 2.41 -9.06 4.72
N HIS A 80 1.61 -8.63 3.76
CA HIS A 80 1.07 -9.52 2.73
C HIS A 80 2.18 -10.07 1.82
N PRO A 81 2.12 -11.34 1.36
CA PRO A 81 3.06 -11.88 0.38
C PRO A 81 3.06 -11.09 -0.94
N LEU A 82 4.24 -10.92 -1.56
CA LEU A 82 4.36 -10.26 -2.87
C LEU A 82 3.79 -11.10 -4.02
N THR A 83 3.93 -12.42 -3.92
CA THR A 83 3.35 -13.39 -4.84
C THR A 83 2.48 -14.32 -4.02
N ALA A 84 1.26 -13.90 -3.72
CA ALA A 84 0.27 -14.83 -3.21
C ALA A 84 -0.30 -15.63 -4.39
N PRO A 85 -0.41 -16.97 -4.30
CA PRO A 85 -1.18 -17.73 -5.29
C PRO A 85 -2.59 -17.15 -5.34
N ARG A 86 -3.14 -16.98 -6.54
CA ARG A 86 -4.50 -16.49 -6.73
C ARG A 86 -5.47 -17.54 -6.21
N THR A 87 -5.81 -17.46 -4.93
CA THR A 87 -6.82 -18.32 -4.32
C THR A 87 -8.18 -17.92 -4.92
N THR A 88 -8.79 -18.83 -5.68
CA THR A 88 -10.12 -18.62 -6.27
C THR A 88 -11.26 -18.86 -5.28
N ALA A 89 -10.95 -19.42 -4.11
CA ALA A 89 -11.92 -19.63 -3.05
C ALA A 89 -12.21 -18.32 -2.31
N ALA A 90 -13.45 -17.84 -2.42
CA ALA A 90 -13.92 -16.73 -1.60
C ALA A 90 -13.89 -17.14 -0.13
N THR A 91 -13.02 -16.51 0.66
CA THR A 91 -13.10 -16.58 2.13
C THR A 91 -14.48 -16.05 2.53
N PRO A 92 -15.25 -16.76 3.38
CA PRO A 92 -16.54 -16.25 3.82
C PRO A 92 -16.33 -14.90 4.50
N VAL A 93 -17.05 -13.88 4.03
CA VAL A 93 -17.05 -12.57 4.64
C VAL A 93 -17.58 -12.71 6.06
N ARG A 94 -16.78 -12.33 7.05
CA ARG A 94 -17.25 -12.22 8.43
C ARG A 94 -18.06 -10.93 8.53
N THR A 95 -19.37 -11.03 8.31
CA THR A 95 -20.32 -9.96 8.58
C THR A 95 -20.46 -9.78 10.09
N ALA A 96 -20.31 -8.54 10.56
CA ALA A 96 -20.72 -8.18 11.91
C ALA A 96 -22.26 -8.26 11.99
N PRO A 97 -22.84 -8.80 13.07
CA PRO A 97 -24.29 -8.74 13.25
C PRO A 97 -24.72 -7.28 13.40
N CYS A 98 -25.70 -6.85 12.60
CA CYS A 98 -26.42 -5.60 12.88
C CYS A 98 -27.19 -5.75 14.19
N ALA A 99 -27.07 -4.75 15.08
CA ALA A 99 -27.92 -4.61 16.26
C ALA A 99 -29.27 -3.98 15.90
#